data_AF-A0A662G4S3-F1
#
_entry.id   AF-A0A662G4S3-F1
#
_cell.length_a   1.000
_cell.length_b   1.000
_cell.length_c   1.000
_cell.angle_alpha   90.00
_cell.angle_beta   90.00
_cell.angle_gamma   90.00
#
_symmetry.space_group_name_H-M   'P 1'
#
loop_
_entity.id
_entity.type
_entity.pdbx_description
1 polymer ?
#
loop_
_entity_poly.entity_id
_entity_poly.type
_entity_poly.pdbx_seq_one_letter_code
_entity_poly.pdbx_strand_id
1 'polypeptide(L)'
;VAERLEEAKFYVVRPREDVLVMTSLARPGAVILIMVERGPGHGDLIVVQTPEGPYGYEDILRAVPVFARIAGIRLRGLWPKAREGPQRP
;
A
#
# COMPACT_ATOMS: atom_id res chain seq x y z
N VAL A 1 3.33 -11.91 -7.25
CA VAL A 1 2.90 -10.65 -6.61
C VAL A 1 1.54 -10.82 -5.96
N ALA A 2 0.53 -11.31 -6.69
CA ALA A 2 -0.81 -11.56 -6.15
C ALA A 2 -0.83 -12.46 -4.89
N GLU A 3 -0.24 -13.66 -4.94
CA GLU A 3 -0.21 -14.58 -3.78
C GLU A 3 0.43 -13.95 -2.53
N ARG A 4 1.58 -13.27 -2.68
CA ARG A 4 2.27 -12.58 -1.56
C ARG A 4 1.44 -11.45 -0.96
N LEU A 5 0.64 -10.76 -1.78
CA LEU A 5 -0.26 -9.71 -1.32
C LEU A 5 -1.47 -10.32 -0.60
N GLU A 6 -2.01 -11.42 -1.12
CA GLU A 6 -3.13 -12.14 -0.52
C GLU A 6 -2.79 -12.70 0.87
N GLU A 7 -1.62 -13.34 1.01
CA GLU A 7 -1.09 -13.81 2.31
C GLU A 7 -0.97 -12.65 3.32
N ALA A 8 -0.56 -11.47 2.84
CA ALA A 8 -0.44 -10.25 3.64
C ALA A 8 -1.79 -9.55 3.92
N LYS A 9 -2.93 -10.20 3.61
CA LYS A 9 -4.29 -9.65 3.78
C LYS A 9 -4.59 -8.47 2.87
N PHE A 10 -4.05 -8.47 1.65
CA PHE A 10 -4.40 -7.54 0.58
C PHE A 10 -5.18 -8.24 -0.52
N TYR A 11 -6.22 -7.58 -1.02
CA TYR A 11 -6.93 -8.03 -2.20
C TYR A 11 -6.44 -7.26 -3.43
N VAL A 12 -6.08 -7.98 -4.49
CA VAL A 12 -5.66 -7.42 -5.78
C VAL A 12 -6.80 -7.61 -6.78
N VAL A 13 -7.39 -6.51 -7.24
CA VAL A 13 -8.60 -6.56 -8.08
C VAL A 13 -8.26 -6.92 -9.53
N ARG A 14 -7.21 -6.32 -10.08
CA ARG A 14 -6.77 -6.57 -11.46
C ARG A 14 -5.34 -6.07 -11.69
N PRO A 15 -4.34 -6.96 -11.77
CA PRO A 15 -3.01 -6.55 -12.19
C PRO A 15 -3.04 -6.26 -13.69
N ARG A 16 -2.74 -5.02 -14.10
CA ARG A 16 -2.18 -4.73 -15.43
C ARG A 16 -0.66 -4.65 -15.29
N GLU A 17 0.08 -4.82 -16.38
CA GLU A 17 1.55 -4.75 -16.36
C GLU A 17 2.07 -3.43 -15.77
N ASP A 18 1.32 -2.34 -15.95
CA ASP A 18 1.65 -0.98 -15.53
C ASP A 18 0.85 -0.47 -14.32
N VAL A 19 -0.14 -1.23 -13.83
CA VAL A 19 -1.04 -0.80 -12.74
C VAL A 19 -1.23 -1.90 -11.71
N LEU A 20 -0.94 -1.57 -10.45
CA LEU A 20 -1.20 -2.41 -9.29
C LEU A 20 -2.22 -1.75 -8.37
N VAL A 21 -3.41 -2.33 -8.28
CA VAL A 21 -4.49 -1.94 -7.35
C VAL A 21 -4.55 -2.93 -6.20
N MET A 22 -4.49 -2.44 -4.97
CA MET A 22 -4.60 -3.26 -3.77
C MET A 22 -5.46 -2.60 -2.70
N THR A 23 -6.12 -3.39 -1.88
CA THR A 23 -6.84 -2.91 -0.69
C THR A 23 -6.53 -3.78 0.53
N SER A 24 -6.40 -3.18 1.71
CA SER A 24 -6.28 -3.93 2.96
C SER A 24 -7.61 -4.60 3.33
N LEU A 25 -7.55 -5.86 3.78
CA LEU A 25 -8.69 -6.62 4.32
C LEU A 25 -8.86 -6.46 5.84
N ALA A 26 -7.99 -5.71 6.52
CA ALA A 26 -8.11 -5.47 7.95
C ALA A 26 -9.23 -4.44 8.24
N ARG A 27 -10.21 -4.81 9.07
CA ARG A 27 -11.28 -3.90 9.54
C ARG A 27 -10.74 -2.85 10.53
N PRO A 28 -11.32 -1.63 10.59
CA PRO A 28 -12.34 -1.07 9.69
C PRO A 28 -11.71 -0.36 8.46
N GLY A 29 -12.39 -0.42 7.31
CA GLY A 29 -12.29 0.58 6.24
C GLY A 29 -11.03 0.65 5.38
N ALA A 30 -10.77 -0.43 4.63
CA ALA A 30 -10.13 -0.52 3.31
C ALA A 30 -9.54 0.79 2.72
N VAL A 31 -8.23 0.98 2.90
CA VAL A 31 -7.43 1.90 2.08
C VAL A 31 -7.15 1.21 0.75
N ILE A 32 -7.51 1.86 -0.36
CA ILE A 32 -7.15 1.42 -1.71
C ILE A 32 -5.86 2.15 -2.10
N LEU A 33 -4.84 1.36 -2.47
CA LEU A 33 -3.59 1.86 -3.02
C LEU A 33 -3.54 1.49 -4.50
N ILE A 34 -3.25 2.48 -5.34
CA ILE A 34 -3.06 2.30 -6.78
C ILE A 34 -1.66 2.80 -7.11
N MET A 35 -0.81 1.91 -7.59
CA MET A 35 0.51 2.25 -8.12
C MET A 35 0.47 2.15 -9.64
N VAL A 36 0.91 3.21 -10.32
CA VAL A 36 0.95 3.30 -11.78
C VAL A 36 2.37 3.58 -12.23
N GLU A 37 2.96 2.71 -13.05
CA GLU A 37 4.25 2.99 -13.69
C GLU A 37 4.02 3.91 -14.91
N ARG A 38 4.72 5.04 -14.96
CA ARG A 38 4.66 6.02 -16.07
C ARG A 38 5.88 5.93 -16.99
N GLY A 39 6.92 5.23 -16.54
CA GLY A 39 8.16 5.00 -17.25
C GLY A 39 9.19 4.32 -16.33
N PRO A 40 10.37 3.93 -16.84
CA PRO A 40 11.34 3.17 -16.08
C PRO A 40 11.74 3.86 -14.76
N GLY A 41 11.29 3.31 -13.63
CA GLY A 41 11.59 3.84 -12.29
C GLY A 41 10.81 5.09 -11.88
N HIS A 42 9.77 5.46 -12.62
CA HIS A 42 8.90 6.60 -12.36
C HIS A 42 7.42 6.20 -12.39
N GLY A 43 6.62 6.77 -11.50
CA GLY A 43 5.22 6.41 -11.40
C GLY A 43 4.45 7.26 -10.41
N ASP A 44 3.15 7.01 -10.37
CA ASP A 44 2.21 7.65 -9.46
C ASP A 44 1.77 6.67 -8.37
N LEU A 45 1.54 7.20 -7.18
CA LEU A 45 0.85 6.51 -6.10
C LEU A 45 -0.42 7.28 -5.76
N ILE A 46 -1.56 6.62 -5.93
CA ILE A 46 -2.86 7.13 -5.54
C ILE A 46 -3.32 6.36 -4.32
N VAL A 47 -3.74 7.10 -3.30
CA VAL A 47 -4.28 6.58 -2.05
C VAL A 47 -5.73 7.02 -1.94
N VAL A 48 -6.65 6.08 -1.81
CA VAL A 48 -8.06 6.35 -1.57
C VAL A 48 -8.45 5.76 -0.22
N GLN A 49 -8.78 6.64 0.73
CA GLN A 49 -9.35 6.24 2.01
C GLN A 49 -10.86 6.13 1.86
N THR A 50 -11.42 4.99 2.26
CA THR A 50 -12.88 4.85 2.35
C THR A 50 -13.41 5.55 3.61
N PRO A 51 -14.68 6.02 3.63
CA PRO A 51 -15.24 6.81 4.74
C PRO A 51 -15.12 6.17 6.14
N GLU A 52 -14.93 4.86 6.19
CA GLU A 52 -14.87 4.05 7.42
C GLU A 52 -13.42 3.80 7.91
N GLY A 53 -12.40 4.31 7.21
CA GLY A 53 -10.99 4.02 7.50
C GLY A 53 -10.46 4.78 8.73
N PRO A 54 -9.80 4.11 9.70
CA PRO A 54 -9.29 4.73 10.92
C PRO A 54 -7.92 5.43 10.73
N TYR A 55 -7.34 5.35 9.54
CA TYR A 55 -5.96 5.77 9.28
C TYR A 55 -5.87 7.26 8.95
N GLY A 56 -4.96 7.98 9.60
CA GLY A 56 -4.59 9.32 9.16
C GLY A 56 -3.69 9.27 7.92
N TYR A 57 -3.52 10.40 7.24
CA TYR A 57 -2.62 10.55 6.09
C TYR A 57 -1.20 9.99 6.37
N GLU A 58 -0.65 10.29 7.55
CA GLU A 58 0.67 9.84 7.99
C GLU A 58 0.76 8.33 8.20
N ASP A 59 -0.31 7.70 8.72
CA ASP A 59 -0.36 6.25 8.91
C ASP A 59 -0.31 5.53 7.56
N ILE A 60 -1.00 6.10 6.56
CA ILE A 60 -1.00 5.57 5.21
C ILE A 60 0.38 5.72 4.56
N LEU A 61 0.99 6.91 4.64
CA LEU A 61 2.34 7.15 4.09
C LEU A 61 3.39 6.19 4.67
N ARG A 62 3.28 5.85 5.95
CA ARG A 62 4.19 4.89 6.62
C ARG A 62 3.97 3.45 6.19
N ALA A 63 2.77 3.11 5.76
CA ALA A 63 2.44 1.75 5.33
C ALA A 63 2.89 1.48 3.88
N VAL A 64 2.95 2.51 3.04
CA VAL A 64 3.36 2.44 1.62
C VAL A 64 4.69 1.68 1.40
N PRO A 65 5.79 1.92 2.14
CA PRO A 65 7.03 1.16 1.99
C PRO A 65 6.91 -0.33 2.26
N VAL A 66 6.05 -0.72 3.21
CA VAL A 66 5.80 -2.13 3.53
C VAL A 66 5.07 -2.79 2.35
N PHE A 67 4.05 -2.11 1.82
CA PHE A 67 3.27 -2.61 0.69
C PHE A 67 4.09 -2.73 -0.59
N ALA A 68 4.86 -1.69 -0.92
CA ALA A 68 5.75 -1.72 -2.08
C ALA A 68 6.72 -2.91 -1.99
N ARG A 69 7.29 -3.18 -0.80
CA ARG A 69 8.18 -4.33 -0.59
C ARG A 69 7.48 -5.67 -0.83
N ILE A 70 6.27 -5.87 -0.30
CA ILE A 70 5.49 -7.11 -0.51
C ILE A 70 5.18 -7.30 -1.99
N ALA A 71 4.85 -6.21 -2.68
CA ALA A 71 4.60 -6.19 -4.12
C ALA A 71 5.86 -6.37 -4.99
N GLY A 72 7.07 -6.35 -4.41
CA GLY A 72 8.33 -6.40 -5.16
C GLY A 72 8.71 -5.07 -5.82
N ILE A 73 8.05 -3.97 -5.45
CA ILE A 73 8.29 -2.62 -5.96
C ILE A 73 9.38 -1.95 -5.12
N ARG A 74 10.40 -1.41 -5.80
CA ARG A 74 11.47 -0.64 -5.17
C ARG A 74 11.15 0.86 -5.22
N LEU A 75 10.78 1.43 -4.09
CA LEU A 75 10.60 2.88 -3.94
C LEU A 75 11.97 3.59 -3.97
N ARG A 76 12.03 4.77 -4.59
CA ARG A 76 13.21 5.64 -4.63
C ARG A 76 12.89 7.00 -4.00
N GLY A 77 13.55 7.35 -2.90
CA GLY A 77 13.40 8.64 -2.21
C GLY A 77 13.33 8.51 -0.68
N LEU A 78 13.10 9.63 0.01
CA LEU A 78 12.96 9.67 1.48
C LEU A 78 11.50 9.43 1.88
N TRP A 79 11.20 8.22 2.36
CA TRP A 79 9.89 7.91 2.94
C TRP A 79 9.92 8.06 4.47
N PRO A 80 8.83 8.55 5.09
CA PRO A 80 8.67 8.52 6.53
C PRO A 80 8.79 7.06 7.03
N LYS A 81 9.74 6.80 7.93
CA LYS A 81 9.84 5.49 8.57
C LYS A 81 8.61 5.28 9.46
N ALA A 82 7.98 4.11 9.36
CA ALA A 82 6.99 3.70 10.35
C ALA A 82 7.68 3.72 11.73
N ARG A 83 7.16 4.49 12.69
CA ARG A 83 7.53 4.30 14.10
C ARG A 83 6.97 2.94 14.51
N GLU A 84 7.76 2.15 15.24
CA GLU A 84 7.25 1.04 16.03
C GLU A 84 6.22 1.63 16.99
N GLY A 85 4.94 1.46 16.67
CA GLY A 85 3.86 1.78 17.60
C GLY A 85 3.99 0.88 18.83
N PRO A 86 3.54 1.34 20.02
CA PRO A 86 3.63 0.53 21.21
C PRO A 86 2.94 -0.81 20.96
N GLN A 87 3.67 -1.92 21.18
CA GLN A 87 3.08 -3.24 21.29
C GLN A 87 2.04 -3.15 22.40
N ARG A 88 0.75 -3.12 22.03
CA ARG A 88 -0.30 -3.28 23.02
C ARG A 88 -0.21 -4.72 23.53
N PRO A 89 -0.24 -4.91 24.86
CA PRO A 89 -0.15 -6.23 25.49
C PRO A 89 -1.31 -7.14 25.11
#